data_AF-A0A9Q2S0Q0-F1
#
_entry.id   AF-A0A9Q2S0Q0-F1
#
_cell.length_a   1.000
_cell.length_b   1.000
_cell.length_c   1.000
_cell.angle_alpha   90.00
_cell.angle_beta   90.00
_cell.angle_gamma   90.00
#
_symmetry.space_group_name_H-M   'P 1'
#
loop_
_entity.id
_entity.type
_entity.pdbx_description
1 polymer ?
#
loop_
_entity_poly.entity_id
_entity_poly.type
_entity_poly.pdbx_seq_one_letter_code
_entity_poly.pdbx_strand_id
1 'polypeptide(L)'
;MRYVLYRRSDGQIIGHGTAQSDDLSAIEDDTMAALFVDTLPEQDSKVVDGVIVPLSEIEKEDLNFPSRKSQAQAEVESHVAQFRKSVATSLPFQDQAYINKRAEAAAYLADTSQPVSDFPMLQQISALRAMSAADLADLWLTTNTAWAPILNNSEIYREKAKLAVGAATTIADVEAALVQLRADLMSIPVP
;
A
#
# COMPACT_ATOMS: atom_id res chain seq x y z
N MET A 1 21.78 13.75 36.99
CA MET A 1 22.60 13.65 35.78
C MET A 1 21.79 13.03 34.66
N ARG A 2 22.10 13.29 33.38
CA ARG A 2 21.42 12.60 32.26
C ARG A 2 22.18 11.33 31.93
N TYR A 3 21.47 10.32 31.47
CA TYR A 3 22.07 9.08 30.97
C TYR A 3 21.39 8.63 29.68
N VAL A 4 22.11 7.84 28.90
CA VAL A 4 21.55 7.04 27.80
C VAL A 4 21.56 5.57 28.16
N LEU A 5 20.53 4.84 27.74
CA LEU A 5 20.48 3.38 27.78
C LEU A 5 20.88 2.86 26.41
N TYR A 6 21.75 1.87 26.38
CA TYR A 6 22.19 1.25 25.15
C TYR A 6 22.27 -0.27 25.30
N ARG A 7 22.07 -0.97 24.19
CA ARG A 7 22.18 -2.43 24.13
C ARG A 7 23.66 -2.83 24.10
N ARG A 8 24.06 -3.77 24.96
CA ARG A 8 25.47 -4.20 25.07
C ARG A 8 26.00 -4.89 23.82
N SER A 9 25.13 -5.54 23.04
CA SER A 9 25.53 -6.33 21.88
C SER A 9 26.03 -5.50 20.69
N ASP A 10 25.49 -4.30 20.51
CA ASP A 10 25.72 -3.47 19.32
C ASP A 10 25.89 -1.97 19.62
N GLY A 11 25.75 -1.55 20.88
CA GLY A 11 25.86 -0.16 21.28
C GLY A 11 24.62 0.68 20.96
N GLN A 12 23.55 0.10 20.40
CA GLN A 12 22.38 0.87 19.97
C GLN A 12 21.75 1.60 21.16
N ILE A 13 21.58 2.92 21.05
CA ILE A 13 20.85 3.70 22.04
C ILE A 13 19.36 3.37 21.93
N ILE A 14 18.77 2.93 23.03
CA ILE A 14 17.37 2.47 23.12
C ILE A 14 16.51 3.36 24.03
N GLY A 15 17.13 4.32 24.72
CA GLY A 15 16.43 5.26 25.56
C GLY A 15 17.36 6.24 26.25
N HIS A 16 16.78 7.19 26.98
CA HIS A 16 17.51 8.14 27.80
C HIS A 16 16.68 8.57 29.01
N GLY A 17 17.35 9.06 30.05
CA GLY A 17 16.68 9.48 31.27
C GLY A 17 17.51 10.42 32.13
N THR A 18 17.01 10.66 33.33
CA THR A 18 17.70 11.41 34.38
C THR A 18 17.84 10.54 35.63
N ALA A 19 19.03 10.52 36.22
CA ALA A 19 19.31 9.85 37.48
C ALA A 19 19.52 10.87 38.60
N GLN A 20 19.06 10.52 39.80
CA GLN A 20 19.28 11.28 41.03
C GLN A 20 20.57 10.89 41.76
N SER A 21 21.17 9.75 41.40
CA SER A 21 22.43 9.23 41.92
C SER A 21 23.48 9.12 40.82
N ASP A 22 24.75 9.01 41.24
CA ASP A 22 25.92 8.79 40.38
C ASP A 22 26.15 7.30 40.09
N ASP A 23 25.15 6.48 40.40
CA ASP A 23 25.14 5.03 40.23
C ASP A 23 23.98 4.64 39.30
N LEU A 24 24.32 3.94 38.22
CA LEU A 24 23.38 3.43 37.22
C LEU A 24 23.19 1.91 37.31
N SER A 25 23.84 1.22 38.25
CA SER A 25 23.79 -0.26 38.35
C SER A 25 22.37 -0.81 38.51
N ALA A 26 21.46 -0.03 39.09
CA ALA A 26 20.06 -0.40 39.26
C ALA A 26 19.24 -0.46 37.95
N ILE A 27 19.76 0.10 36.85
CA ILE A 27 19.10 0.10 35.53
C ILE A 27 19.90 -0.66 34.46
N GLU A 28 21.05 -1.24 34.82
CA GLU A 28 21.85 -2.08 33.93
C GLU A 28 21.51 -3.56 34.11
N ASP A 29 21.65 -4.33 33.03
CA ASP A 29 21.53 -5.80 33.06
C ASP A 29 22.48 -6.45 32.04
N ASP A 30 22.32 -7.75 31.80
CA ASP A 30 23.16 -8.53 30.88
C ASP A 30 23.02 -8.09 29.41
N THR A 31 21.92 -7.41 29.07
CA THR A 31 21.57 -6.99 27.71
C THR A 31 21.69 -5.48 27.50
N MET A 32 21.61 -4.70 28.56
CA MET A 32 21.58 -3.24 28.56
C MET A 32 22.62 -2.64 29.50
N ALA A 33 23.18 -1.51 29.09
CA ALA A 33 24.10 -0.71 29.90
C ALA A 33 23.67 0.76 29.86
N ALA A 34 24.22 1.56 30.78
CA ALA A 34 23.92 2.97 30.85
C ALA A 34 25.21 3.81 30.82
N LEU A 35 25.13 5.01 30.23
CA LEU A 35 26.26 5.93 30.15
C LEU A 35 25.78 7.33 30.55
N PHE A 36 26.44 7.94 31.55
CA PHE A 36 26.20 9.34 31.88
C PHE A 36 26.63 10.24 30.74
N VAL A 37 25.81 11.25 30.46
CA VAL A 37 26.04 12.23 29.39
C VAL A 37 25.71 13.63 29.87
N ASP A 38 26.44 14.62 29.38
CA ASP A 38 26.13 16.03 29.64
C ASP A 38 24.95 16.50 28.78
N THR A 39 24.94 16.08 27.51
CA THR A 39 23.92 16.37 26.51
C THR A 39 23.35 15.07 25.95
N LEU A 40 22.05 15.07 25.65
CA LEU A 40 21.44 13.94 24.96
C LEU A 40 22.00 13.88 23.53
N PRO A 41 22.39 12.68 23.06
CA PRO A 41 22.91 12.53 21.71
C PRO A 41 21.82 12.69 20.65
N GLU A 42 22.26 12.91 19.41
CA GLU A 42 21.38 12.92 18.25
C GLU A 42 20.79 11.52 17.99
N GLN A 43 19.65 11.47 17.31
CA GLN A 43 18.84 10.27 17.12
C GLN A 43 19.60 9.11 16.43
N ASP A 44 20.62 9.43 15.64
CA ASP A 44 21.44 8.47 14.89
C ASP A 44 22.81 8.25 15.54
N SER A 45 22.83 7.87 16.81
CA SER A 45 24.07 7.60 17.56
C SER A 45 24.05 6.23 18.24
N LYS A 46 25.25 5.70 18.48
CA LYS A 46 25.48 4.48 19.28
C LYS A 46 26.63 4.67 20.26
N VAL A 47 26.75 3.77 21.23
CA VAL A 47 27.86 3.73 22.19
C VAL A 47 28.87 2.67 21.74
N VAL A 48 30.12 3.08 21.52
CA VAL A 48 31.25 2.19 21.24
C VAL A 48 32.33 2.46 22.27
N ASP A 49 32.69 1.43 23.04
CA ASP A 49 33.71 1.52 24.10
C ASP A 49 33.51 2.70 25.06
N GLY A 50 32.25 2.96 25.45
CA GLY A 50 31.87 4.04 26.35
C GLY A 50 31.84 5.43 25.72
N VAL A 51 31.99 5.54 24.40
CA VAL A 51 31.94 6.80 23.65
C VAL A 51 30.73 6.81 22.73
N ILE A 52 30.00 7.92 22.70
CA ILE A 52 28.92 8.14 21.74
C ILE A 52 29.52 8.51 20.40
N VAL A 53 29.17 7.73 19.37
CA VAL A 53 29.57 7.94 17.98
C VAL A 53 28.34 7.96 17.07
N PRO A 54 28.36 8.73 15.96
CA PRO A 54 27.28 8.69 14.98
C PRO A 54 27.22 7.30 14.31
N LEU A 55 26.01 6.86 13.97
CA LEU A 55 25.80 5.69 13.12
C LEU A 55 26.38 5.93 11.73
N SER A 56 26.97 4.88 11.16
CA SER A 56 27.29 4.87 9.73
C SER A 56 26.02 4.87 8.88
N GLU A 57 26.12 5.25 7.62
CA GLU A 57 24.98 5.25 6.71
C GLU A 57 24.35 3.86 6.54
N ILE A 58 25.15 2.79 6.57
CA ILE A 58 24.68 1.40 6.49
C ILE A 58 23.85 1.06 7.73
N GLU A 59 24.31 1.44 8.93
CA GLU A 59 23.56 1.18 10.16
C GLU A 59 22.26 1.98 10.22
N LYS A 60 22.26 3.22 9.74
CA LYS A 60 21.03 4.02 9.60
C LYS A 60 20.06 3.35 8.64
N GLU A 61 20.56 2.82 7.52
CA GLU A 61 19.72 2.09 6.56
C GLU A 61 19.10 0.84 7.20
N ASP A 62 19.91 0.01 7.87
CA ASP A 62 19.44 -1.22 8.52
C ASP A 62 18.38 -0.95 9.59
N LEU A 63 18.55 0.11 10.40
CA LEU A 63 17.57 0.51 11.40
C LEU A 63 16.24 0.97 10.79
N ASN A 64 16.30 1.69 9.67
CA ASN A 64 15.12 2.24 9.02
C ASN A 64 14.42 1.24 8.09
N PHE A 65 15.15 0.23 7.62
CA PHE A 65 14.69 -0.70 6.60
C PHE A 65 13.38 -1.43 6.96
N PRO A 66 13.20 -2.01 8.17
CA PRO A 66 11.94 -2.66 8.53
C PRO A 66 10.72 -1.72 8.50
N SER A 67 10.89 -0.50 9.01
CA SER A 67 9.82 0.52 9.01
C SER A 67 9.48 0.95 7.58
N ARG A 68 10.50 1.22 6.77
CA ARG A 68 10.33 1.58 5.35
C ARG A 68 9.59 0.49 4.57
N LYS A 69 9.94 -0.78 4.79
CA LYS A 69 9.28 -1.93 4.15
C LYS A 69 7.81 -2.04 4.53
N SER A 70 7.47 -1.78 5.79
CA SER A 70 6.07 -1.72 6.25
C SER A 70 5.29 -0.58 5.59
N GLN A 71 5.87 0.62 5.55
CA GLN A 71 5.27 1.78 4.89
C GLN A 71 5.04 1.53 3.39
N ALA A 72 6.00 0.89 2.71
CA ALA A 72 5.90 0.56 1.29
C ALA A 72 4.72 -0.36 0.98
N GLN A 73 4.39 -1.32 1.86
CA GLN A 73 3.20 -2.16 1.67
C GLN A 73 1.91 -1.34 1.66
N ALA A 74 1.81 -0.32 2.51
CA ALA A 74 0.67 0.61 2.51
C ALA A 74 0.67 1.51 1.26
N GLU A 75 1.84 1.94 0.78
CA GLU A 75 1.98 2.72 -0.45
C GLU A 75 1.55 1.94 -1.69
N VAL A 76 1.82 0.63 -1.76
CA VAL A 76 1.34 -0.24 -2.86
C VAL A 76 -0.20 -0.19 -2.94
N GLU A 77 -0.88 -0.38 -1.82
CA GLU A 77 -2.35 -0.33 -1.76
C GLU A 77 -2.87 1.07 -2.15
N SER A 78 -2.20 2.13 -1.65
CA SER A 78 -2.56 3.52 -1.96
C SER A 78 -2.43 3.86 -3.45
N HIS A 79 -1.31 3.47 -4.08
CA HIS A 79 -1.07 3.72 -5.51
C HIS A 79 -2.10 3.01 -6.40
N VAL A 80 -2.41 1.75 -6.09
CA VAL A 80 -3.41 0.98 -6.85
C VAL A 80 -4.81 1.56 -6.64
N ALA A 81 -5.17 1.95 -5.41
CA ALA A 81 -6.44 2.61 -5.15
C ALA A 81 -6.55 3.96 -5.86
N GLN A 82 -5.49 4.76 -5.90
CA GLN A 82 -5.46 6.03 -6.63
C GLN A 82 -5.61 5.82 -8.13
N PHE A 83 -4.90 4.85 -8.71
CA PHE A 83 -5.07 4.48 -10.12
C PHE A 83 -6.50 4.04 -10.43
N ARG A 84 -7.08 3.16 -9.61
CA ARG A 84 -8.48 2.71 -9.81
C ARG A 84 -9.46 3.88 -9.76
N LYS A 85 -9.26 4.83 -8.84
CA LYS A 85 -10.07 6.06 -8.76
C LYS A 85 -9.89 7.00 -9.95
N SER A 86 -8.73 7.00 -10.61
CA SER A 86 -8.50 7.88 -11.77
C SER A 86 -9.16 7.36 -13.05
N VAL A 87 -9.45 6.05 -13.12
CA VAL A 87 -10.04 5.42 -14.31
C VAL A 87 -11.49 4.98 -14.08
N ALA A 88 -11.85 4.54 -12.87
CA ALA A 88 -13.19 4.05 -12.54
C ALA A 88 -13.90 4.98 -11.55
N THR A 89 -15.21 5.05 -11.68
CA THR A 89 -16.05 5.73 -10.68
C THR A 89 -16.04 4.91 -9.38
N SER A 90 -15.85 5.61 -8.25
CA SER A 90 -15.85 5.01 -6.91
C SER A 90 -17.11 5.44 -6.15
N LEU A 91 -18.23 4.75 -6.37
CA LEU A 91 -19.45 4.91 -5.56
C LEU A 91 -19.76 3.65 -4.76
N PRO A 92 -20.22 3.77 -3.50
CA PRO A 92 -20.70 2.62 -2.73
C PRO A 92 -21.75 1.82 -3.52
N PHE A 93 -21.66 0.48 -3.46
CA PHE A 93 -22.56 -0.47 -4.15
C PHE A 93 -22.56 -0.43 -5.69
N GLN A 94 -21.65 0.34 -6.31
CA GLN A 94 -21.60 0.45 -7.76
C GLN A 94 -21.23 -0.87 -8.45
N ASP A 95 -20.39 -1.69 -7.81
CA ASP A 95 -20.02 -3.02 -8.30
C ASP A 95 -21.25 -3.92 -8.48
N GLN A 96 -22.17 -3.91 -7.50
CA GLN A 96 -23.41 -4.68 -7.58
C GLN A 96 -24.29 -4.18 -8.71
N ALA A 97 -24.37 -2.86 -8.93
CA ALA A 97 -25.11 -2.30 -10.05
C ALA A 97 -24.50 -2.72 -11.40
N TYR A 98 -23.17 -2.81 -11.51
CA TYR A 98 -22.51 -3.31 -12.73
C TYR A 98 -22.75 -4.80 -12.96
N ILE A 99 -22.70 -5.62 -11.89
CA ILE A 99 -23.03 -7.05 -11.95
C ILE A 99 -24.47 -7.26 -12.44
N ASN A 100 -25.43 -6.53 -11.87
CA ASN A 100 -26.84 -6.63 -12.25
C ASN A 100 -27.07 -6.21 -13.71
N LYS A 101 -26.47 -5.09 -14.14
CA LYS A 101 -26.51 -4.65 -15.56
C LYS A 101 -25.99 -5.73 -16.51
N ARG A 102 -24.85 -6.34 -16.18
CA ARG A 102 -24.26 -7.41 -16.99
C ARG A 102 -25.17 -8.63 -17.06
N ALA A 103 -25.78 -9.01 -15.93
CA ALA A 103 -26.68 -10.15 -15.87
C ALA A 103 -27.95 -9.91 -16.72
N GLU A 104 -28.61 -8.76 -16.58
CA GLU A 104 -29.78 -8.41 -17.39
C GLU A 104 -29.43 -8.35 -18.89
N ALA A 105 -28.32 -7.69 -19.25
CA ALA A 105 -27.90 -7.59 -20.65
C ALA A 105 -27.62 -8.97 -21.27
N ALA A 106 -26.89 -9.83 -20.56
CA ALA A 106 -26.59 -11.18 -21.04
C ALA A 106 -27.85 -12.03 -21.20
N ALA A 107 -28.79 -11.95 -20.25
CA ALA A 107 -30.04 -12.69 -20.29
C ALA A 107 -30.97 -12.21 -21.42
N TYR A 108 -31.10 -10.89 -21.61
CA TYR A 108 -31.91 -10.32 -22.70
C TYR A 108 -31.36 -10.68 -24.09
N LEU A 109 -30.03 -10.61 -24.28
CA LEU A 109 -29.41 -10.94 -25.57
C LEU A 109 -29.39 -12.44 -25.87
N ALA A 110 -29.49 -13.30 -24.85
CA ALA A 110 -29.62 -14.74 -25.04
C ALA A 110 -31.00 -15.15 -25.60
N ASP A 111 -32.05 -14.36 -25.33
CA ASP A 111 -33.40 -14.57 -25.84
C ASP A 111 -34.14 -13.23 -25.96
N THR A 112 -33.98 -12.59 -27.12
CA THR A 112 -34.60 -11.29 -27.42
C THR A 112 -36.10 -11.36 -27.68
N SER A 113 -36.69 -12.57 -27.66
CA SER A 113 -38.15 -12.73 -27.74
C SER A 113 -38.85 -12.43 -26.41
N GLN A 114 -38.12 -12.42 -25.30
CA GLN A 114 -38.64 -12.04 -23.99
C GLN A 114 -38.99 -10.55 -23.96
N PRO A 115 -40.09 -10.17 -23.28
CA PRO A 115 -40.46 -8.78 -23.18
C PRO A 115 -39.44 -8.01 -22.33
N VAL A 116 -39.06 -6.82 -22.79
CA VAL A 116 -38.09 -5.95 -22.09
C VAL A 116 -38.52 -5.62 -20.66
N SER A 117 -39.82 -5.69 -20.35
CA SER A 117 -40.37 -5.50 -18.99
C SER A 117 -39.83 -6.50 -17.95
N ASP A 118 -39.29 -7.64 -18.39
CA ASP A 118 -38.69 -8.64 -17.51
C ASP A 118 -37.25 -8.24 -17.08
N PHE A 119 -36.70 -7.19 -17.69
CA PHE A 119 -35.36 -6.63 -17.46
C PHE A 119 -35.47 -5.17 -16.99
N PRO A 120 -35.79 -4.92 -15.71
CA PRO A 120 -36.22 -3.61 -15.23
C PRO A 120 -35.16 -2.51 -15.37
N MET A 121 -33.87 -2.82 -15.19
CA MET A 121 -32.81 -1.82 -15.40
C MET A 121 -32.68 -1.50 -16.88
N LEU A 122 -32.70 -2.52 -17.74
CA LEU A 122 -32.59 -2.35 -19.18
C LEU A 122 -33.76 -1.52 -19.73
N GLN A 123 -34.99 -1.84 -19.33
CA GLN A 123 -36.21 -1.12 -19.72
C GLN A 123 -36.14 0.37 -19.36
N GLN A 124 -35.81 0.67 -18.11
CA GLN A 124 -35.83 2.05 -17.63
C GLN A 124 -34.68 2.86 -18.21
N ILE A 125 -33.47 2.31 -18.26
CA ILE A 125 -32.30 3.05 -18.73
C ILE A 125 -32.32 3.20 -20.26
N SER A 126 -32.84 2.23 -21.01
CA SER A 126 -32.95 2.35 -22.47
C SER A 126 -33.91 3.49 -22.83
N ALA A 127 -35.05 3.59 -22.14
CA ALA A 127 -36.00 4.68 -22.29
C ALA A 127 -35.37 6.04 -21.93
N LEU A 128 -34.67 6.13 -20.79
CA LEU A 128 -33.99 7.36 -20.35
C LEU A 128 -32.90 7.82 -21.34
N ARG A 129 -32.23 6.89 -22.02
CA ARG A 129 -31.17 7.17 -23.00
C ARG A 129 -31.66 7.28 -24.44
N ALA A 130 -32.96 7.08 -24.69
CA ALA A 130 -33.54 6.97 -26.03
C ALA A 130 -32.78 5.94 -26.92
N MET A 131 -32.38 4.81 -26.32
CA MET A 131 -31.74 3.69 -27.00
C MET A 131 -32.68 2.49 -27.05
N SER A 132 -32.49 1.59 -28.02
CA SER A 132 -33.13 0.28 -27.93
C SER A 132 -32.55 -0.52 -26.76
N ALA A 133 -33.32 -1.48 -26.24
CA ALA A 133 -32.86 -2.38 -25.19
C ALA A 133 -31.66 -3.23 -25.66
N ALA A 134 -31.65 -3.63 -26.93
CA ALA A 134 -30.55 -4.40 -27.52
C ALA A 134 -29.26 -3.57 -27.58
N ASP A 135 -29.32 -2.35 -28.11
CA ASP A 135 -28.14 -1.47 -28.20
C ASP A 135 -27.56 -1.15 -26.81
N LEU A 136 -28.43 -0.96 -25.81
CA LEU A 136 -27.98 -0.72 -24.44
C LEU A 136 -27.36 -1.96 -23.79
N ALA A 137 -27.93 -3.15 -24.03
CA ALA A 137 -27.38 -4.40 -23.54
C ALA A 137 -25.99 -4.66 -24.13
N ASP A 138 -25.83 -4.50 -25.45
CA ASP A 138 -24.54 -4.61 -26.13
C ASP A 138 -23.53 -3.58 -25.61
N LEU A 139 -23.95 -2.33 -25.41
CA LEU A 139 -23.12 -1.30 -24.81
C LEU A 139 -22.62 -1.72 -23.42
N TRP A 140 -23.51 -2.23 -22.55
CA TRP A 140 -23.13 -2.68 -21.22
C TRP A 140 -22.15 -3.85 -21.26
N LEU A 141 -22.36 -4.87 -22.10
CA LEU A 141 -21.45 -6.02 -22.20
C LEU A 141 -20.10 -5.63 -22.80
N THR A 142 -20.09 -4.81 -23.84
CA THR A 142 -18.87 -4.32 -24.50
C THR A 142 -18.05 -3.47 -23.53
N THR A 143 -18.71 -2.56 -22.81
CA THR A 143 -18.05 -1.70 -21.82
C THR A 143 -17.44 -2.54 -20.70
N ASN A 144 -18.20 -3.47 -20.10
CA ASN A 144 -17.69 -4.37 -19.06
C ASN A 144 -16.46 -5.17 -19.53
N THR A 145 -16.49 -5.65 -20.78
CA THR A 145 -15.36 -6.39 -21.36
C THR A 145 -14.12 -5.51 -21.50
N ALA A 146 -14.28 -4.25 -21.90
CA ALA A 146 -13.17 -3.30 -22.02
C ALA A 146 -12.52 -2.94 -20.67
N TRP A 147 -13.26 -3.02 -19.56
CA TRP A 147 -12.72 -2.74 -18.21
C TRP A 147 -11.96 -3.91 -17.59
N ALA A 148 -12.23 -5.16 -18.03
CA ALA A 148 -11.64 -6.34 -17.40
C ALA A 148 -10.09 -6.34 -17.43
N PRO A 149 -9.41 -6.00 -18.54
CA PRO A 149 -7.95 -5.90 -18.56
C PRO A 149 -7.40 -4.88 -17.56
N ILE A 150 -8.08 -3.75 -17.38
CA ILE A 150 -7.65 -2.67 -16.47
C ILE A 150 -7.66 -3.15 -15.02
N LEU A 151 -8.79 -3.75 -14.61
CA LEU A 151 -8.94 -4.27 -13.25
C LEU A 151 -7.94 -5.41 -12.99
N ASN A 152 -7.86 -6.37 -13.91
CA ASN A 152 -6.97 -7.52 -13.78
C ASN A 152 -5.50 -7.10 -13.73
N ASN A 153 -5.05 -6.24 -14.65
CA ASN A 153 -3.66 -5.79 -14.67
C ASN A 153 -3.32 -4.97 -13.43
N SER A 154 -4.22 -4.10 -12.96
CA SER A 154 -4.00 -3.34 -11.73
C SER A 154 -3.81 -4.26 -10.51
N GLU A 155 -4.53 -5.39 -10.47
CA GLU A 155 -4.42 -6.38 -9.39
C GLU A 155 -3.14 -7.22 -9.50
N ILE A 156 -2.79 -7.64 -10.72
CA ILE A 156 -1.53 -8.36 -11.00
C ILE A 156 -0.33 -7.50 -10.58
N TYR A 157 -0.33 -6.21 -10.93
CA TYR A 157 0.76 -5.30 -10.56
C TYR A 157 0.80 -5.01 -9.06
N ARG A 158 -0.35 -4.96 -8.38
CA ARG A 158 -0.42 -4.89 -6.92
C ARG A 158 0.29 -6.08 -6.29
N GLU A 159 -0.08 -7.30 -6.66
CA GLU A 159 0.52 -8.51 -6.11
C GLU A 159 2.01 -8.64 -6.43
N LYS A 160 2.41 -8.32 -7.67
CA LYS A 160 3.82 -8.25 -8.07
C LYS A 160 4.62 -7.28 -7.20
N ALA A 161 4.10 -6.09 -6.94
CA ALA A 161 4.76 -5.09 -6.11
C ALA A 161 4.84 -5.51 -4.63
N LYS A 162 3.78 -6.11 -4.08
CA LYS A 162 3.80 -6.64 -2.70
C LYS A 162 4.85 -7.72 -2.51
N LEU A 163 4.98 -8.63 -3.48
CA LEU A 163 6.01 -9.66 -3.49
C LEU A 163 7.42 -9.05 -3.60
N ALA A 164 7.62 -8.06 -4.48
CA ALA A 164 8.89 -7.38 -4.62
C ALA A 164 9.31 -6.64 -3.34
N VAL A 165 8.41 -5.86 -2.74
CA VAL A 165 8.65 -5.19 -1.44
C VAL A 165 8.90 -6.24 -0.35
N GLY A 166 8.15 -7.35 -0.34
CA GLY A 166 8.34 -8.46 0.60
C GLY A 166 9.70 -9.15 0.48
N ALA A 167 10.24 -9.25 -0.74
CA ALA A 167 11.55 -9.85 -1.02
C ALA A 167 12.72 -8.87 -0.91
N ALA A 168 12.47 -7.56 -0.84
CA ALA A 168 13.49 -6.54 -0.71
C ALA A 168 14.41 -6.80 0.49
N THR A 169 15.69 -6.45 0.32
CA THR A 169 16.74 -6.54 1.35
C THR A 169 17.36 -5.20 1.71
N THR A 170 17.10 -4.17 0.91
CA THR A 170 17.61 -2.79 1.10
C THR A 170 16.50 -1.77 0.89
N ILE A 171 16.71 -0.52 1.34
CA ILE A 171 15.76 0.56 1.04
C ILE A 171 15.70 0.81 -0.47
N ALA A 172 16.83 0.72 -1.17
CA ALA A 172 16.88 0.87 -2.62
C ALA A 172 16.00 -0.14 -3.37
N ASP A 173 15.96 -1.41 -2.93
CA ASP A 173 15.09 -2.44 -3.51
C ASP A 173 13.61 -2.08 -3.35
N VAL A 174 13.24 -1.55 -2.18
CA VAL A 174 11.88 -1.09 -1.89
C VAL A 174 11.48 0.05 -2.81
N GLU A 175 12.34 1.06 -2.97
CA GLU A 175 12.07 2.18 -3.87
C GLU A 175 11.96 1.74 -5.32
N ALA A 176 12.82 0.83 -5.78
CA ALA A 176 12.76 0.27 -7.12
C ALA A 176 11.42 -0.45 -7.38
N ALA A 177 10.92 -1.23 -6.40
CA ALA A 177 9.62 -1.89 -6.50
C ALA A 177 8.47 -0.89 -6.64
N LEU A 178 8.49 0.21 -5.89
CA LEU A 178 7.45 1.25 -5.96
C LEU A 178 7.53 2.07 -7.27
N VAL A 179 8.73 2.38 -7.74
CA VAL A 179 8.95 3.00 -9.06
C VAL A 179 8.37 2.10 -10.15
N GLN A 180 8.67 0.80 -10.11
CA GLN A 180 8.17 -0.16 -11.09
C GLN A 180 6.64 -0.28 -11.02
N LEU A 181 6.04 -0.33 -9.83
CA LEU A 181 4.57 -0.33 -9.69
C LEU A 181 3.93 0.87 -10.39
N ARG A 182 4.44 2.08 -10.15
CA ARG A 182 3.89 3.29 -10.77
C ARG A 182 4.01 3.24 -12.30
N ALA A 183 5.15 2.79 -12.82
CA ALA A 183 5.36 2.61 -14.25
C ALA A 183 4.41 1.57 -14.85
N ASP A 184 4.27 0.41 -14.18
CA ASP A 184 3.36 -0.67 -14.58
C ASP A 184 1.91 -0.16 -14.63
N LEU A 185 1.44 0.57 -13.60
CA LEU A 185 0.10 1.17 -13.58
C LEU A 185 -0.13 2.18 -14.71
N MET A 186 0.86 3.05 -14.99
CA MET A 186 0.79 4.01 -16.11
C MET A 186 0.80 3.34 -17.49
N SER A 187 1.26 2.09 -17.59
CA SER A 187 1.27 1.34 -18.84
C SER A 187 -0.08 0.70 -19.19
N ILE A 188 -1.03 0.66 -18.25
CA ILE A 188 -2.34 0.05 -18.48
C ILE A 188 -3.12 0.90 -19.49
N PRO A 189 -3.52 0.36 -20.65
CA PRO A 189 -4.33 1.10 -21.61
C PRO A 189 -5.70 1.44 -21.01
N VAL A 190 -6.08 2.71 -21.09
CA VAL A 190 -7.41 3.21 -20.68
C VAL A 190 -8.20 3.54 -21.95
N PRO A 191 -9.42 3.01 -22.13
CA PRO A 191 -10.27 3.25 -23.29
C PRO A 191 -10.84 4.68 -23.36
#